data_AF-A0A927MHU2-F1
#
_entry.id   AF-A0A927MHU2-F1
#
_cell.length_a   1.000
_cell.length_b   1.000
_cell.length_c   1.000
_cell.angle_alpha   90.00
_cell.angle_beta   90.00
_cell.angle_gamma   90.00
#
_symmetry.space_group_name_H-M   'P 1'
#
loop_
_entity.id
_entity.type
_entity.pdbx_description
1 polymer ?
#
loop_
_entity_poly.entity_id
_entity_poly.type
_entity_poly.pdbx_seq_one_letter_code
_entity_poly.pdbx_strand_id
1 'polypeptide(L)'
;MREDFDLLAFLLGLPLGLVITLSIGYFVWKRGKRQRRYDERYKRIQEQARSLSWAVTIFTLVIAWAIIIIIEGASLSFFLISGVYVLAMITYGIGAAIADKKN
;
A
#
# COMPACT_ATOMS: atom_id res chain seq x y z
N MET A 1 54.90 0.22 -0.56
CA MET A 1 54.34 -0.67 0.47
C MET A 1 53.26 -1.50 -0.21
N ARG A 2 53.51 -2.80 -0.42
CA ARG A 2 52.45 -3.73 -0.81
C ARG A 2 51.77 -4.08 0.51
N GLU A 3 50.54 -3.60 0.69
CA GLU A 3 49.70 -4.01 1.81
C GLU A 3 49.54 -5.52 1.70
N ASP A 4 50.03 -6.26 2.69
CA ASP A 4 49.90 -7.71 2.76
C ASP A 4 48.41 -8.03 2.78
N PHE A 5 47.89 -8.61 1.69
CA PHE A 5 46.50 -9.01 1.61
C PHE A 5 46.26 -10.09 2.66
N ASP A 6 45.51 -9.72 3.71
CA ASP A 6 45.33 -10.55 4.89
C ASP A 6 44.35 -11.68 4.56
N LEU A 7 44.88 -12.75 3.95
CA LEU A 7 44.14 -13.92 3.46
C LEU A 7 43.24 -14.52 4.54
N LEU A 8 43.65 -14.46 5.80
CA LEU A 8 42.87 -14.89 6.95
C LEU A 8 41.62 -14.01 7.16
N ALA A 9 41.77 -12.68 7.10
CA ALA A 9 40.63 -11.78 7.20
C ALA A 9 39.65 -11.97 6.03
N PHE A 10 40.17 -12.24 4.82
CA PHE A 10 39.34 -12.55 3.65
C PHE A 10 38.61 -13.91 3.80
N LEU A 11 39.33 -14.96 4.22
CA LEU A 11 38.80 -16.31 4.44
C LEU A 11 37.79 -16.38 5.59
N LEU A 12 37.88 -15.49 6.58
CA LEU A 12 36.91 -15.38 7.70
C LEU A 12 35.75 -14.44 7.37
N GLY A 13 36.01 -13.37 6.62
CA GLY A 13 35.00 -12.39 6.21
C GLY A 13 33.96 -12.97 5.25
N LEU A 14 34.37 -13.82 4.32
CA LEU A 14 33.48 -14.51 3.39
C LEU A 14 32.40 -15.38 4.07
N PRO A 15 32.75 -16.35 4.93
CA PRO A 15 31.76 -17.18 5.61
C PRO A 15 30.91 -16.37 6.58
N LEU A 16 31.47 -15.36 7.27
CA LEU A 16 30.69 -14.45 8.12
C LEU A 16 29.64 -13.67 7.32
N GLY A 17 30.04 -13.07 6.20
CA GLY A 17 29.11 -12.36 5.31
C GLY A 17 28.00 -13.28 4.80
N LEU A 18 28.37 -14.50 4.40
CA LEU A 18 27.44 -15.50 3.87
C LEU A 18 26.42 -15.94 4.95
N VAL A 19 26.86 -16.18 6.18
CA VAL A 19 25.98 -16.51 7.31
C VAL A 19 25.02 -15.35 7.63
N ILE A 20 25.50 -14.11 7.61
CA ILE A 20 24.67 -12.93 7.87
C ILE A 20 23.62 -12.77 6.78
N THR A 21 24.00 -12.84 5.51
CA THR A 21 23.06 -12.71 4.38
C THR A 21 22.02 -13.83 4.37
N LEU A 22 22.42 -15.08 4.61
CA LEU A 22 21.49 -16.21 4.70
C LEU A 22 20.53 -16.06 5.87
N SER A 23 21.02 -15.62 7.02
CA SER A 23 20.20 -15.40 8.22
C SER A 23 19.14 -14.33 7.95
N ILE A 24 19.53 -13.17 7.41
CA ILE A 24 18.62 -12.10 7.03
C ILE A 24 17.60 -12.59 5.99
N GLY A 25 18.07 -13.27 4.94
CA GLY A 25 17.22 -13.84 3.88
C GLY A 25 16.16 -14.79 4.44
N TYR A 26 16.55 -15.67 5.36
CA TYR A 26 15.62 -16.61 6.01
C TYR A 26 14.53 -15.91 6.82
N PHE A 27 14.88 -14.90 7.62
CA PHE A 27 13.89 -14.13 8.39
C PHE A 27 12.95 -13.32 7.49
N VAL A 28 13.47 -12.72 6.42
CA VAL A 28 12.67 -12.00 5.43
C VAL A 28 11.70 -12.96 4.73
N TRP A 29 12.17 -14.14 4.31
CA TRP A 29 11.33 -15.15 3.68
C TRP A 29 10.23 -15.67 4.61
N LYS A 30 10.57 -15.97 5.86
CA LYS A 30 9.60 -16.43 6.87
C LYS A 30 8.54 -15.36 7.15
N ARG A 31 8.92 -14.08 7.23
CA ARG A 31 7.96 -12.96 7.34
C ARG A 31 7.13 -12.79 6.08
N GLY A 32 7.74 -12.87 4.90
CA GLY A 32 7.04 -12.75 3.62
C GLY A 32 5.98 -13.84 3.43
N LYS A 33 6.30 -15.08 3.83
CA LYS A 33 5.37 -16.22 3.80
C LYS A 33 4.20 -16.02 4.78
N ARG A 34 4.45 -15.54 6.00
CA ARG A 34 3.40 -15.19 6.97
C ARG A 34 2.49 -14.07 6.48
N GLN A 35 3.02 -13.10 5.75
CA GLN A 35 2.28 -11.96 5.21
C GLN A 35 1.66 -12.23 3.82
N ARG A 36 1.75 -13.47 3.31
CA ARG A 36 1.33 -13.83 1.95
C ARG A 36 1.91 -12.90 0.86
N ARG A 37 3.09 -12.31 1.08
CA ARG A 37 3.73 -11.36 0.14
C ARG A 37 4.10 -12.00 -1.20
N TYR A 38 4.31 -13.31 -1.21
CA TYR A 38 4.66 -14.08 -2.40
C TYR A 38 3.43 -14.67 -3.12
N ASP A 39 2.23 -14.37 -2.63
CA ASP A 39 0.98 -14.81 -3.24
C ASP A 39 0.37 -13.66 -4.06
N GLU A 40 0.60 -13.71 -5.37
CA GLU A 40 0.09 -12.73 -6.32
C GLU A 40 -1.44 -12.70 -6.36
N ARG A 41 -2.09 -13.84 -6.10
CA ARG A 41 -3.55 -13.95 -6.07
C ARG A 41 -4.12 -13.17 -4.90
N TYR A 42 -3.50 -13.28 -3.72
CA TYR A 42 -3.91 -12.51 -2.55
C TYR A 42 -3.78 -11.00 -2.78
N LYS A 43 -2.65 -10.56 -3.36
CA LYS A 43 -2.43 -9.15 -3.68
C LYS A 43 -3.46 -8.62 -4.69
N ARG A 44 -3.72 -9.37 -5.76
CA ARG A 44 -4.72 -9.01 -6.79
C ARG A 44 -6.13 -8.91 -6.20
N ILE A 45 -6.55 -9.88 -5.38
CA ILE A 45 -7.86 -9.85 -4.73
C ILE A 45 -7.96 -8.62 -3.81
N GLN A 46 -6.93 -8.31 -3.04
CA GLN A 46 -6.95 -7.18 -2.11
C GLN A 46 -6.98 -5.82 -2.84
N GLU A 47 -6.21 -5.68 -3.93
CA GLU A 47 -6.22 -4.48 -4.77
C GLU A 47 -7.59 -4.28 -5.42
N GLN A 48 -8.18 -5.33 -5.98
CA GLN A 48 -9.54 -5.30 -6.55
C GLN A 48 -10.61 -5.03 -5.49
N ALA A 49 -10.52 -5.65 -4.32
CA ALA A 49 -11.47 -5.42 -3.24
C ALA A 49 -11.41 -3.96 -2.74
N ARG A 50 -10.21 -3.37 -2.67
CA ARG A 50 -10.05 -1.96 -2.31
C ARG A 50 -10.63 -1.02 -3.38
N SER A 51 -10.42 -1.29 -4.66
CA SER A 51 -10.98 -0.45 -5.73
C SER A 51 -12.50 -0.56 -5.80
N LEU A 52 -13.06 -1.78 -5.69
CA LEU A 52 -14.50 -2.00 -5.62
C LEU A 52 -15.13 -1.35 -4.38
N SER A 53 -14.51 -1.51 -3.22
CA SER A 53 -14.94 -0.84 -1.99
C SER A 53 -15.02 0.67 -2.20
N TRP A 54 -14.02 1.27 -2.84
CA TRP A 54 -14.01 2.71 -3.11
C TRP A 54 -15.15 3.13 -4.04
N ALA A 55 -15.37 2.38 -5.12
CA ALA A 55 -16.47 2.63 -6.05
C ALA A 55 -17.84 2.54 -5.35
N VAL A 56 -18.05 1.53 -4.50
CA VAL A 56 -19.27 1.38 -3.71
C VAL A 56 -19.45 2.53 -2.72
N THR A 57 -18.39 2.97 -2.03
CA THR A 57 -18.47 4.12 -1.11
C THR A 57 -18.86 5.40 -1.84
N ILE A 58 -18.29 5.68 -3.01
CA ILE A 58 -18.66 6.84 -3.83
C ILE A 58 -20.12 6.76 -4.25
N PHE A 59 -20.56 5.60 -4.73
CA PHE A 59 -21.94 5.39 -5.14
C PHE A 59 -22.92 5.61 -3.97
N THR A 60 -22.62 5.07 -2.80
CA THR A 60 -23.41 5.29 -1.58
C THR A 60 -23.45 6.76 -1.18
N LEU A 61 -22.33 7.49 -1.25
CA LEU A 61 -22.30 8.93 -0.98
C LEU A 61 -23.20 9.71 -1.94
N VAL A 62 -23.21 9.37 -3.23
CA VAL A 62 -24.08 10.01 -4.22
C VAL A 62 -25.56 9.76 -3.93
N ILE A 63 -25.92 8.53 -3.56
CA ILE A 63 -27.29 8.21 -3.14
C ILE A 63 -27.69 9.01 -1.90
N ALA A 64 -26.85 9.02 -0.87
CA ALA A 64 -27.11 9.78 0.36
C ALA A 64 -27.28 11.27 0.05
N TRP A 65 -26.43 11.82 -0.83
CA TRP A 65 -26.53 13.21 -1.27
C TRP A 65 -27.84 13.51 -1.98
N ALA A 66 -28.30 12.62 -2.89
CA ALA A 66 -29.58 12.76 -3.57
C ALA A 66 -30.77 12.73 -2.60
N ILE A 67 -30.73 11.83 -1.61
CA ILE A 67 -31.78 11.73 -0.57
C ILE A 67 -31.85 13.04 0.24
N ILE A 68 -30.71 13.58 0.65
CA ILE A 68 -30.66 14.84 1.43
C ILE A 68 -31.27 15.99 0.65
N ILE A 69 -30.96 16.12 -0.65
CA ILE A 69 -31.54 17.17 -1.50
C ILE A 69 -33.06 17.08 -1.55
N ILE A 70 -33.61 15.87 -1.65
CA ILE A 70 -35.06 15.65 -1.77
C ILE A 70 -35.79 15.92 -0.44
N ILE A 71 -35.20 15.52 0.69
CA ILE A 71 -35.87 15.57 2.00
C ILE A 71 -35.61 16.89 2.72
N GLU A 72 -34.35 17.32 2.80
CA GLU A 72 -33.93 18.47 3.61
C GLU A 72 -33.61 19.70 2.75
N GLY A 73 -33.33 19.52 1.46
CA GLY A 73 -32.83 20.58 0.59
C GLY A 73 -31.39 20.98 0.92
N ALA A 74 -31.05 22.26 0.70
CA ALA A 74 -29.73 22.79 1.00
C ALA A 74 -29.53 23.04 2.52
N SER A 75 -29.42 21.96 3.29
CA SER A 75 -29.18 21.96 4.74
C SER A 75 -27.70 21.77 5.07
N LEU A 76 -27.34 21.81 6.36
CA LEU A 76 -25.97 21.48 6.82
C LEU A 76 -25.53 20.09 6.32
N SER A 77 -26.44 19.11 6.35
CA SER A 77 -26.19 17.72 5.92
C SER A 77 -25.70 17.65 4.48
N PHE A 78 -26.27 18.49 3.60
CA PHE A 78 -25.87 18.59 2.20
C PHE A 78 -24.41 19.01 2.07
N PHE A 79 -24.01 20.09 2.75
CA PHE A 79 -22.64 20.61 2.70
C PHE A 79 -21.64 19.63 3.31
N LEU A 80 -22.01 18.93 4.37
CA LEU A 80 -21.16 17.90 4.99
C LEU A 80 -20.91 16.73 4.03
N ILE A 81 -21.95 16.18 3.40
CA ILE A 81 -21.79 15.08 2.44
C ILE A 81 -21.02 15.54 1.19
N SER A 82 -21.27 16.75 0.69
CA SER A 82 -20.47 17.34 -0.39
C SER A 82 -19.00 17.47 0.00
N GLY A 83 -18.70 17.93 1.22
CA GLY A 83 -17.33 18.02 1.73
C GLY A 83 -16.65 16.65 1.80
N VAL A 84 -17.34 15.64 2.31
CA VAL A 84 -16.84 14.26 2.35
C VAL A 84 -16.60 13.71 0.94
N TYR A 85 -17.51 13.97 0.00
CA TYR A 85 -17.34 13.56 -1.39
C TYR A 85 -16.12 14.20 -2.04
N VAL A 86 -15.92 15.51 -1.86
CA VAL A 86 -14.74 16.23 -2.38
C VAL A 86 -13.45 15.68 -1.76
N LEU A 87 -13.42 15.43 -0.45
CA LEU A 87 -12.27 14.81 0.21
C LEU A 87 -11.97 13.40 -0.31
N ALA A 88 -13.01 12.61 -0.59
CA ALA A 88 -12.85 11.31 -1.24
C ALA A 88 -12.23 11.46 -2.64
N MET A 89 -12.66 12.43 -3.45
CA MET A 89 -12.07 12.65 -4.78
C MET A 89 -10.62 13.14 -4.70
N ILE A 90 -10.29 14.02 -3.75
CA ILE A 90 -8.91 14.49 -3.54
C ILE A 90 -8.01 13.33 -3.12
N THR A 91 -8.44 12.51 -2.16
CA THR A 91 -7.65 11.34 -1.71
C THR A 91 -7.45 10.32 -2.83
N TYR A 92 -8.47 10.10 -3.66
CA TYR A 92 -8.33 9.30 -4.87
C TYR A 92 -7.30 9.90 -5.83
N GLY A 93 -7.39 11.21 -6.12
CA GLY A 93 -6.46 11.90 -7.01
C GLY A 93 -5.01 11.83 -6.55
N ILE A 94 -4.75 12.05 -5.25
CA ILE A 94 -3.42 11.90 -4.65
C ILE A 94 -2.95 10.44 -4.76
N GLY A 95 -3.81 9.48 -4.41
CA GLY A 95 -3.49 8.06 -4.51
C GLY A 95 -3.15 7.63 -5.94
N ALA A 96 -3.90 8.14 -6.92
CA ALA A 96 -3.66 7.89 -8.34
C ALA A 96 -2.33 8.50 -8.81
N ALA A 97 -2.05 9.75 -8.45
CA ALA A 97 -0.79 10.41 -8.81
C ALA A 97 0.45 9.69 -8.22
N ILE A 98 0.33 9.14 -7.01
CA ILE A 98 1.40 8.34 -6.39
C ILE A 98 1.56 6.98 -7.11
N ALA A 99 0.44 6.33 -7.47
CA ALA A 99 0.47 5.06 -8.17
C ALA A 99 1.04 5.20 -9.59
N ASP A 100 0.68 6.27 -10.31
CA ASP A 100 1.18 6.58 -11.65
C ASP A 100 2.70 6.75 -11.67
N LYS A 101 3.27 7.50 -10.70
CA LYS A 101 4.72 7.65 -10.54
C LYS A 101 5.48 6.34 -10.28
N LYS A 102 4.78 5.27 -9.89
CA LYS A 102 5.37 3.98 -9.54
C LYS A 102 5.29 2.96 -10.70
N ASN A 103 4.44 3.21 -11.69
CA ASN A 103 4.37 2.42 -12.92
C ASN A 103 5.42 2.91 -13.93
#